data_AF-A0A1F9F869-F1
#
_entry.id   AF-A0A1F9F869-F1
#
_cell.length_a   1.000
_cell.length_b   1.000
_cell.length_c   1.000
_cell.angle_alpha   90.00
_cell.angle_beta   90.00
_cell.angle_gamma   90.00
#
_symmetry.space_group_name_H-M   'P 1'
#
loop_
_entity.id
_entity.type
_entity.pdbx_description
1 polymer ?
#
loop_
_entity_poly.entity_id
_entity_poly.type
_entity_poly.pdbx_seq_one_letter_code
_entity_poly.pdbx_strand_id
1 'polypeptide(L)'
;MKKIIYSLFLLFIFCADSSGAEEVSYFNPYTKTYENIQLNSILVTQKIRCDADNQNEKNITIELATELIQKIESEFIPKFEFLFTTDTDQKLPLWPLQIIFTERLTPSKKMEFKYQAYYTPLYRTQLGHEVLWVSLDKLSKDELYFYIAHELFHLYYRLRWNDAPKWIEEGLAHLFGYLFTGFFPQYQITKYFESPQISLEDFPVDSPKYYGHAFLFFYYLYMHHLTYKDLKPLVQSEHPKTVLESKGLSFQEIFTHFSIAKLFNTIYVHPNQAYSLKPTYGRIEFKNLQDLSAWNPKPWSSFYVKIDQREALQEMWGAWNSGQKNEQPGKLIFVQIPQYGFPKVLPEQNTQNATHILLLTFASSQ
;
A
#
# COMPACT_ATOMS: atom_id res chain seq x y z
N MET A 1 -29.67 37.46 57.37
CA MET A 1 -30.61 37.55 56.24
C MET A 1 -29.83 37.62 54.94
N LYS A 2 -30.16 36.76 53.95
CA LYS A 2 -29.57 36.59 52.58
C LYS A 2 -28.20 35.87 52.57
N LYS A 3 -28.09 34.55 52.35
CA LYS A 3 -28.25 33.70 51.14
C LYS A 3 -27.40 34.14 49.93
N ILE A 4 -26.42 33.30 49.56
CA ILE A 4 -26.00 32.76 48.24
C ILE A 4 -24.80 31.82 48.55
N ILE A 5 -25.03 30.58 48.98
CA ILE A 5 -24.94 29.31 48.21
C ILE A 5 -24.06 29.39 46.95
N TYR A 6 -22.82 28.92 47.06
CA TYR A 6 -22.10 28.25 45.97
C TYR A 6 -21.63 26.89 46.48
N SER A 7 -22.49 25.89 46.28
CA SER A 7 -22.12 24.48 46.38
C SER A 7 -21.37 24.12 45.10
N LEU A 8 -20.06 23.92 45.22
CA LEU A 8 -19.22 23.22 44.25
C LEU A 8 -19.67 21.76 44.20
N PHE A 9 -20.64 21.47 43.33
CA PHE A 9 -20.99 20.12 42.93
C PHE A 9 -19.91 19.60 41.98
N LEU A 10 -18.93 18.91 42.55
CA LEU A 10 -18.03 17.98 41.85
C LEU A 10 -18.88 16.81 41.36
N LEU A 11 -19.53 16.98 40.21
CA LEU A 11 -20.11 15.87 39.47
C LEU A 11 -19.03 15.33 38.53
N PHE A 12 -18.36 14.27 38.98
CA PHE A 12 -17.60 13.37 38.11
C PHE A 12 -18.60 12.71 37.16
N ILE A 13 -18.77 13.29 35.97
CA ILE A 13 -19.35 12.58 34.84
C ILE A 13 -18.19 11.83 34.18
N PHE A 14 -17.98 10.60 34.62
CA PHE A 14 -17.39 9.56 33.75
C PHE A 14 -18.45 9.25 32.69
N CYS A 15 -18.49 10.09 31.63
CA CYS A 15 -19.07 9.65 30.37
C CYS A 15 -18.07 8.68 29.76
N ALA A 16 -18.57 7.50 29.45
CA ALA A 16 -17.84 6.41 28.83
C ALA A 16 -16.91 6.89 27.70
N ASP A 17 -15.63 6.57 27.84
CA ASP A 17 -14.70 6.48 26.71
C ASP A 17 -15.18 5.36 25.78
N SER A 18 -16.07 5.72 24.87
CA SER A 18 -16.40 4.92 23.70
C SER A 18 -16.16 5.78 22.46
N SER A 19 -14.89 6.00 22.12
CA SER A 19 -14.45 6.38 20.77
C SER A 19 -12.93 6.58 20.72
N GLY A 20 -12.18 5.50 20.99
CA GLY A 20 -10.83 5.34 20.43
C GLY A 20 -10.87 5.00 18.93
N ALA A 21 -11.85 5.51 18.18
CA ALA A 21 -11.80 5.48 16.73
C ALA A 21 -10.95 6.69 16.35
N GLU A 22 -9.67 6.43 16.03
CA GLU A 22 -8.78 7.45 15.50
C GLU A 22 -9.51 8.26 14.42
N GLU A 23 -9.69 9.57 14.65
CA GLU A 23 -10.03 10.53 13.61
C GLU A 23 -8.84 10.64 12.65
N VAL A 24 -8.67 9.61 11.81
CA VAL A 24 -7.80 9.70 10.65
C VAL A 24 -8.43 10.74 9.73
N SER A 25 -7.68 11.78 9.36
CA SER A 25 -8.11 12.86 8.44
C SER A 25 -8.38 12.41 6.99
N TYR A 26 -8.54 11.12 6.78
CA TYR A 26 -8.97 10.46 5.56
C TYR A 26 -10.30 11.07 5.08
N PHE A 27 -10.59 10.99 3.78
CA PHE A 27 -11.97 11.08 3.27
C PHE A 27 -12.83 10.25 4.19
N ASN A 28 -13.58 10.88 5.08
CA ASN A 28 -14.29 10.15 6.10
C ASN A 28 -15.66 9.80 5.48
N PRO A 29 -15.85 8.59 4.88
CA PRO A 29 -17.17 8.20 4.42
C PRO A 29 -18.18 8.24 5.59
N TYR A 30 -17.72 8.16 6.84
CA TYR A 30 -18.52 8.25 8.08
C TYR A 30 -19.25 9.58 8.28
N THR A 31 -19.02 10.61 7.45
CA THR A 31 -19.79 11.86 7.56
C THR A 31 -21.17 11.75 6.88
N LYS A 32 -22.21 11.39 7.65
CA LYS A 32 -23.67 11.43 7.34
C LYS A 32 -24.17 10.74 6.05
N THR A 33 -23.26 10.33 5.16
CA THR A 33 -23.56 9.94 3.78
C THR A 33 -24.18 8.54 3.72
N TYR A 34 -23.92 7.72 4.74
CA TYR A 34 -24.39 6.33 4.83
C TYR A 34 -25.35 6.08 6.01
N GLU A 35 -25.63 7.08 6.86
CA GLU A 35 -26.58 6.94 7.99
C GLU A 35 -28.02 6.65 7.51
N ASN A 36 -28.34 7.00 6.26
CA ASN A 36 -29.66 6.82 5.66
C ASN A 36 -29.63 5.94 4.41
N ILE A 37 -28.64 5.06 4.26
CA ILE A 37 -28.60 4.17 3.11
C ILE A 37 -29.76 3.17 3.18
N GLN A 38 -30.44 2.98 2.05
CA GLN A 38 -31.47 1.96 1.90
C GLN A 38 -30.92 0.87 0.98
N LEU A 39 -30.87 -0.34 1.51
CA LEU A 39 -30.22 -1.48 0.86
C LEU A 39 -31.26 -2.42 0.25
N ASN A 40 -31.06 -2.78 -1.01
CA ASN A 40 -31.79 -3.85 -1.67
C ASN A 40 -30.89 -5.10 -1.72
N SER A 41 -31.35 -6.19 -1.13
CA SER A 41 -30.59 -7.44 -1.16
C SER A 41 -30.64 -8.08 -2.53
N ILE A 42 -29.47 -8.43 -3.05
CA ILE A 42 -29.31 -9.04 -4.38
C ILE A 42 -29.14 -10.55 -4.23
N LEU A 43 -28.17 -10.95 -3.39
CA LEU A 43 -27.79 -12.34 -3.20
C LEU A 43 -27.23 -12.55 -1.79
N VAL A 44 -27.59 -13.65 -1.16
CA VAL A 44 -27.09 -14.03 0.16
C VAL A 44 -26.67 -15.49 0.14
N THR A 45 -25.46 -15.76 0.58
CA THR A 45 -24.92 -17.11 0.84
C THR A 45 -24.58 -17.23 2.32
N GLN A 46 -23.98 -18.35 2.72
CA GLN A 46 -23.50 -18.54 4.09
C GLN A 46 -22.36 -17.57 4.45
N LYS A 47 -21.49 -17.21 3.48
CA LYS A 47 -20.31 -16.36 3.74
C LYS A 47 -20.45 -14.96 3.19
N ILE A 48 -21.23 -14.71 2.15
CA ILE A 48 -21.30 -13.38 1.53
C ILE A 48 -22.74 -12.93 1.34
N ARG A 49 -22.98 -11.67 1.70
CA ARG A 49 -24.21 -10.95 1.41
C ARG A 49 -23.88 -9.81 0.45
N CYS A 50 -24.52 -9.78 -0.71
CA CYS A 50 -24.42 -8.67 -1.66
C CYS A 50 -25.71 -7.85 -1.61
N ASP A 51 -25.56 -6.55 -1.35
CA ASP A 51 -26.65 -5.58 -1.40
C ASP A 51 -26.27 -4.41 -2.34
N ALA A 52 -27.27 -3.79 -2.96
CA ALA A 52 -27.12 -2.54 -3.68
C ALA A 52 -27.74 -1.39 -2.88
N ASP A 53 -27.08 -0.24 -2.91
CA ASP A 53 -27.69 1.04 -2.55
C ASP A 53 -28.83 1.34 -3.53
N ASN A 54 -30.06 1.45 -3.02
CA ASN A 54 -31.24 1.64 -3.85
C ASN A 54 -31.29 3.03 -4.52
N GLN A 55 -30.39 3.94 -4.14
CA GLN A 55 -30.26 5.27 -4.72
C GLN A 55 -29.21 5.33 -5.84
N ASN A 56 -28.51 4.23 -6.14
CA ASN A 56 -27.57 4.21 -7.25
C ASN A 56 -28.28 4.36 -8.60
N GLU A 57 -27.66 5.08 -9.53
CA GLU A 57 -28.08 5.07 -10.93
C GLU A 57 -27.64 3.76 -11.61
N LYS A 58 -26.44 3.25 -11.27
CA LYS A 58 -25.92 1.97 -11.77
C LYS A 58 -26.19 0.85 -10.78
N ASN A 59 -26.95 -0.14 -11.25
CA ASN A 59 -27.19 -1.38 -10.51
C ASN A 59 -26.18 -2.45 -10.92
N ILE A 60 -25.69 -3.21 -9.94
CA ILE A 60 -25.05 -4.49 -10.22
C ILE A 60 -26.11 -5.49 -10.71
N THR A 61 -25.78 -6.24 -11.75
CA THR A 61 -26.60 -7.35 -12.24
C THR A 61 -26.49 -8.56 -11.31
N ILE A 62 -27.56 -9.35 -11.16
CA ILE A 62 -27.53 -10.59 -10.37
C ILE A 62 -26.42 -11.52 -10.87
N GLU A 63 -26.22 -11.60 -12.17
CA GLU A 63 -25.20 -12.43 -12.83
C GLU A 63 -23.79 -12.07 -12.35
N LEU A 64 -23.43 -10.78 -12.41
CA LEU A 64 -22.12 -10.29 -11.92
C LEU A 64 -21.96 -10.51 -10.41
N ALA A 65 -23.02 -10.31 -9.61
CA ALA A 65 -22.97 -10.56 -8.17
C ALA A 65 -22.78 -12.06 -7.85
N THR A 66 -23.49 -12.94 -8.56
CA THR A 66 -23.32 -14.40 -8.46
C THR A 66 -21.90 -14.80 -8.81
N GLU A 67 -21.37 -14.30 -9.93
CA GLU A 67 -20.01 -14.63 -10.36
C GLU A 67 -18.96 -14.14 -9.36
N LEU A 68 -19.09 -12.90 -8.87
CA LEU A 68 -18.21 -12.36 -7.84
C LEU A 68 -18.21 -13.24 -6.58
N ILE A 69 -19.40 -13.58 -6.06
CA ILE A 69 -19.52 -14.40 -4.85
C ILE A 69 -18.89 -15.77 -5.09
N GLN A 70 -19.20 -16.42 -6.21
CA GLN A 70 -18.61 -17.70 -6.56
C GLN A 70 -17.08 -17.62 -6.61
N LYS A 71 -16.53 -16.57 -7.23
CA LYS A 71 -15.09 -16.37 -7.32
C LYS A 71 -14.45 -16.18 -5.94
N ILE A 72 -15.07 -15.40 -5.05
CA ILE A 72 -14.54 -15.20 -3.70
C ILE A 72 -14.64 -16.50 -2.88
N GLU A 73 -15.80 -17.15 -2.85
CA GLU A 73 -16.05 -18.31 -1.99
C GLU A 73 -15.34 -19.59 -2.46
N SER A 74 -15.19 -19.79 -3.77
CA SER A 74 -14.59 -21.00 -4.34
C SER A 74 -13.11 -20.84 -4.68
N GLU A 75 -12.62 -19.61 -4.90
CA GLU A 75 -11.22 -19.36 -5.23
C GLU A 75 -10.50 -18.56 -4.14
N PHE A 76 -10.94 -17.34 -3.78
CA PHE A 76 -10.19 -16.48 -2.87
C PHE A 76 -10.08 -17.07 -1.45
N ILE A 77 -11.21 -17.41 -0.84
CA ILE A 77 -11.27 -17.92 0.53
C ILE A 77 -10.48 -19.24 0.66
N PRO A 78 -10.67 -20.25 -0.22
CA PRO A 78 -9.92 -21.50 -0.10
C PRO A 78 -8.44 -21.33 -0.42
N LYS A 79 -8.08 -20.49 -1.40
CA LYS A 79 -6.67 -20.21 -1.71
C LYS A 79 -5.99 -19.62 -0.50
N PHE A 80 -6.51 -18.52 0.02
CA PHE A 80 -5.91 -17.78 1.12
C PHE A 80 -6.50 -18.15 2.48
N GLU A 81 -6.88 -19.42 2.68
CA GLU A 81 -7.56 -19.91 3.89
C GLU A 81 -6.82 -19.52 5.17
N PHE A 82 -5.49 -19.44 5.14
CA PHE A 82 -4.69 -19.02 6.29
C PHE A 82 -4.96 -17.59 6.79
N LEU A 83 -5.57 -16.72 5.98
CA LEU A 83 -6.08 -15.40 6.42
C LEU A 83 -7.35 -15.53 7.27
N PHE A 84 -8.06 -16.65 7.15
CA PHE A 84 -9.37 -16.93 7.76
C PHE A 84 -9.31 -18.03 8.83
N THR A 85 -8.13 -18.55 9.12
CA THR A 85 -7.91 -19.54 10.18
C THR A 85 -7.01 -18.94 11.22
N THR A 86 -7.33 -19.15 12.49
CA THR A 86 -6.49 -18.69 13.59
C THR A 86 -5.72 -19.88 14.17
N ASP A 87 -4.41 -19.73 14.33
CA ASP A 87 -3.61 -20.62 15.21
C ASP A 87 -3.73 -20.16 16.69
N THR A 88 -4.55 -19.14 16.96
CA THR A 88 -4.71 -18.41 18.24
C THR A 88 -6.20 -18.06 18.49
N ASP A 89 -6.56 -17.55 19.67
CA ASP A 89 -7.93 -17.09 20.02
C ASP A 89 -8.37 -15.80 19.27
N GLN A 90 -7.83 -15.54 18.07
CA GLN A 90 -8.14 -14.34 17.29
C GLN A 90 -9.59 -14.33 16.78
N LYS A 91 -10.14 -13.12 16.64
CA LYS A 91 -11.50 -12.92 16.15
C LYS A 91 -11.56 -13.21 14.66
N LEU A 92 -12.32 -14.24 14.28
CA LEU A 92 -12.71 -14.48 12.89
C LEU A 92 -13.65 -13.37 12.40
N PRO A 93 -13.72 -13.13 11.08
CA PRO A 93 -14.78 -12.29 10.52
C PRO A 93 -16.16 -12.79 10.96
N LEU A 94 -17.08 -11.86 11.18
CA LEU A 94 -18.49 -12.22 11.29
C LEU A 94 -19.01 -12.52 9.89
N TRP A 95 -19.46 -13.76 9.71
CA TRP A 95 -20.17 -14.17 8.52
C TRP A 95 -21.68 -13.95 8.68
N PRO A 96 -22.40 -13.62 7.60
CA PRO A 96 -21.87 -13.29 6.27
C PRO A 96 -21.17 -11.92 6.26
N LEU A 97 -20.17 -11.80 5.39
CA LEU A 97 -19.53 -10.55 5.01
C LEU A 97 -20.45 -9.78 4.07
N GLN A 98 -20.69 -8.51 4.33
CA GLN A 98 -21.58 -7.69 3.51
C GLN A 98 -20.78 -6.89 2.48
N ILE A 99 -21.07 -7.07 1.20
CA ILE A 99 -20.56 -6.26 0.09
C ILE A 99 -21.70 -5.35 -0.37
N ILE A 100 -21.51 -4.04 -0.23
CA ILE A 100 -22.49 -3.02 -0.60
C ILE A 100 -22.00 -2.28 -1.84
N PHE A 101 -22.75 -2.41 -2.94
CA PHE A 101 -22.48 -1.67 -4.17
C PHE A 101 -23.10 -0.27 -4.07
N THR A 102 -22.28 0.78 -4.19
CA THR A 102 -22.70 2.17 -4.01
C THR A 102 -21.90 3.14 -4.88
N GLU A 103 -22.55 4.21 -5.36
CA GLU A 103 -21.89 5.34 -6.05
C GLU A 103 -21.37 6.41 -5.07
N ARG A 104 -21.65 6.26 -3.77
CA ARG A 104 -21.30 7.21 -2.69
C ARG A 104 -19.81 7.24 -2.32
N LEU A 105 -19.01 6.31 -2.84
CA LEU A 105 -17.55 6.32 -2.67
C LEU A 105 -16.85 7.44 -3.47
N THR A 106 -17.61 8.25 -4.20
CA THR A 106 -17.09 9.46 -4.85
C THR A 106 -16.78 10.53 -3.79
N PRO A 107 -15.51 10.97 -3.65
CA PRO A 107 -15.18 11.98 -2.66
C PRO A 107 -15.79 13.34 -2.98
N SER A 108 -15.83 14.20 -1.96
CA SER A 108 -16.20 15.61 -2.14
C SER A 108 -15.36 16.26 -3.25
N LYS A 109 -15.94 17.26 -3.94
CA LYS A 109 -15.43 17.92 -5.18
C LYS A 109 -13.95 18.38 -5.21
N LYS A 110 -13.18 18.22 -4.13
CA LYS A 110 -11.77 18.64 -4.00
C LYS A 110 -10.74 17.51 -4.10
N MET A 111 -11.13 16.24 -4.18
CA MET A 111 -10.18 15.14 -4.33
C MET A 111 -10.14 14.62 -5.77
N GLU A 112 -8.93 14.44 -6.31
CA GLU A 112 -8.73 13.89 -7.66
C GLU A 112 -8.86 12.35 -7.73
N PHE A 113 -8.89 11.67 -6.57
CA PHE A 113 -8.90 10.21 -6.49
C PHE A 113 -10.28 9.70 -6.08
N LYS A 114 -10.82 8.68 -6.76
CA LYS A 114 -12.05 7.96 -6.37
C LYS A 114 -11.70 6.62 -5.73
N TYR A 115 -12.34 6.29 -4.61
CA TYR A 115 -12.23 4.95 -4.01
C TYR A 115 -13.09 3.96 -4.79
N GLN A 116 -12.50 2.81 -5.11
CA GLN A 116 -13.17 1.76 -5.88
C GLN A 116 -13.72 0.66 -4.98
N ALA A 117 -13.03 0.38 -3.89
CA ALA A 117 -13.57 -0.36 -2.77
C ALA A 117 -13.06 0.26 -1.47
N TYR A 118 -13.73 -0.03 -0.36
CA TYR A 118 -13.33 0.42 0.97
C TYR A 118 -13.91 -0.50 2.05
N TYR A 119 -13.04 -1.11 2.85
CA TYR A 119 -13.43 -1.80 4.08
C TYR A 119 -13.51 -0.81 5.25
N THR A 120 -14.52 -0.96 6.10
CA THR A 120 -14.57 -0.23 7.36
C THR A 120 -15.22 -1.00 8.51
N PRO A 121 -14.56 -1.01 9.69
CA PRO A 121 -15.08 -1.66 10.88
C PRO A 121 -16.24 -0.90 11.55
N LEU A 122 -16.46 0.39 11.24
CA LEU A 122 -17.44 1.22 11.96
C LEU A 122 -18.88 0.70 11.78
N TYR A 123 -19.20 0.20 10.59
CA TYR A 123 -20.55 -0.27 10.26
C TYR A 123 -20.87 -1.64 10.88
N ARG A 124 -19.87 -2.34 11.43
CA ARG A 124 -20.11 -3.59 12.17
C ARG A 124 -21.10 -3.40 13.30
N THR A 125 -20.98 -2.33 14.07
CA THR A 125 -21.88 -2.05 15.20
C THR A 125 -23.29 -1.69 14.74
N GLN A 126 -23.43 -1.07 13.57
CA GLN A 126 -24.71 -0.60 13.05
C GLN A 126 -25.48 -1.68 12.28
N LEU A 127 -24.77 -2.46 11.47
CA LEU A 127 -25.34 -3.44 10.54
C LEU A 127 -25.20 -4.89 11.03
N GLY A 128 -24.40 -5.14 12.06
CA GLY A 128 -24.15 -6.48 12.61
C GLY A 128 -23.19 -7.35 11.77
N HIS A 129 -22.69 -6.81 10.66
CA HIS A 129 -21.81 -7.49 9.70
C HIS A 129 -20.56 -6.66 9.41
N GLU A 130 -19.47 -7.32 9.03
CA GLU A 130 -18.34 -6.63 8.41
C GLU A 130 -18.77 -6.12 7.02
N VAL A 131 -18.35 -4.92 6.63
CA VAL A 131 -18.84 -4.25 5.41
C VAL A 131 -17.70 -3.83 4.49
N LEU A 132 -17.79 -4.24 3.22
CA LEU A 132 -17.02 -3.69 2.11
C LEU A 132 -17.94 -2.85 1.24
N TRP A 133 -17.59 -1.59 1.08
CA TRP A 133 -18.21 -0.69 0.13
C TRP A 133 -17.52 -0.83 -1.22
N VAL A 134 -18.29 -0.89 -2.30
CA VAL A 134 -17.74 -1.09 -3.65
C VAL A 134 -18.41 -0.14 -4.64
N SER A 135 -17.60 0.59 -5.39
CA SER A 135 -18.04 1.42 -6.51
C SER A 135 -17.88 0.63 -7.81
N LEU A 136 -18.89 0.69 -8.67
CA LEU A 136 -18.86 0.09 -10.01
C LEU A 136 -18.38 1.08 -11.09
N ASP A 137 -18.02 2.30 -10.71
CA ASP A 137 -17.73 3.36 -11.68
C ASP A 137 -16.43 3.10 -12.45
N LYS A 138 -16.61 2.79 -13.74
CA LYS A 138 -15.53 2.62 -14.74
C LYS A 138 -14.54 1.49 -14.42
N LEU A 139 -14.96 0.49 -13.66
CA LEU A 139 -14.14 -0.70 -13.40
C LEU A 139 -14.40 -1.76 -14.46
N SER A 140 -13.32 -2.30 -15.01
CA SER A 140 -13.36 -3.64 -15.59
C SER A 140 -13.61 -4.68 -14.49
N LYS A 141 -14.00 -5.86 -14.91
CA LYS A 141 -14.27 -6.98 -14.00
C LYS A 141 -13.03 -7.42 -13.21
N ASP A 142 -11.86 -7.44 -13.84
CA ASP A 142 -10.62 -7.80 -13.17
C ASP A 142 -10.19 -6.75 -12.15
N GLU A 143 -10.40 -5.46 -12.45
CA GLU A 143 -10.19 -4.37 -11.48
C GLU A 143 -11.14 -4.48 -10.29
N LEU A 144 -12.42 -4.77 -10.54
CA LEU A 144 -13.40 -4.99 -9.47
C LEU A 144 -12.95 -6.12 -8.53
N TYR A 145 -12.54 -7.26 -9.09
CA TYR A 145 -12.03 -8.38 -8.31
C TYR A 145 -10.74 -8.04 -7.56
N PHE A 146 -9.86 -7.24 -8.17
CA PHE A 146 -8.63 -6.79 -7.56
C PHE A 146 -8.91 -5.95 -6.32
N TYR A 147 -9.76 -4.93 -6.44
CA TYR A 147 -10.08 -4.03 -5.33
C TYR A 147 -10.86 -4.74 -4.22
N ILE A 148 -11.74 -5.68 -4.55
CA ILE A 148 -12.42 -6.48 -3.53
C ILE A 148 -11.43 -7.39 -2.79
N ALA A 149 -10.53 -8.08 -3.50
CA ALA A 149 -9.49 -8.89 -2.87
C ALA A 149 -8.52 -8.07 -2.00
N HIS A 150 -8.20 -6.84 -2.44
CA HIS A 150 -7.42 -5.87 -1.67
C HIS A 150 -8.11 -5.51 -0.34
N GLU A 151 -9.39 -5.14 -0.37
CA GLU A 151 -10.13 -4.80 0.85
C GLU A 151 -10.44 -6.02 1.73
N LEU A 152 -10.65 -7.20 1.14
CA LEU A 152 -10.75 -8.45 1.88
C LEU A 152 -9.48 -8.71 2.68
N PHE A 153 -8.30 -8.51 2.08
CA PHE A 153 -7.04 -8.62 2.80
C PHE A 153 -7.02 -7.67 4.01
N HIS A 154 -7.39 -6.40 3.85
CA HIS A 154 -7.42 -5.41 4.95
C HIS A 154 -8.31 -5.86 6.11
N LEU A 155 -9.52 -6.34 5.81
CA LEU A 155 -10.43 -6.90 6.82
C LEU A 155 -9.72 -7.96 7.68
N TYR A 156 -9.09 -8.94 7.04
CA TYR A 156 -8.44 -10.04 7.76
C TYR A 156 -7.17 -9.62 8.48
N TYR A 157 -6.37 -8.78 7.83
CA TYR A 157 -5.11 -8.32 8.37
C TYR A 157 -5.32 -7.46 9.62
N ARG A 158 -6.31 -6.57 9.63
CA ARG A 158 -6.62 -5.74 10.81
C ARG A 158 -7.17 -6.53 11.98
N LEU A 159 -7.95 -7.59 11.75
CA LEU A 159 -8.40 -8.49 12.82
C LEU A 159 -7.23 -9.15 13.55
N ARG A 160 -6.09 -9.30 12.87
CA ARG A 160 -4.85 -9.83 13.43
C ARG A 160 -3.98 -8.74 14.06
N TRP A 161 -3.76 -7.64 13.35
CA TRP A 161 -2.82 -6.59 13.72
C TRP A 161 -3.38 -5.22 13.34
N ASN A 162 -4.06 -4.59 14.29
CA ASN A 162 -4.72 -3.30 14.06
C ASN A 162 -3.75 -2.14 13.77
N ASP A 163 -2.52 -2.23 14.30
CA ASP A 163 -1.53 -1.16 14.26
C ASP A 163 -0.36 -1.52 13.32
N ALA A 164 -0.63 -2.31 12.28
CA ALA A 164 0.40 -2.70 11.32
C ALA A 164 0.95 -1.47 10.57
N PRO A 165 2.26 -1.44 10.24
CA PRO A 165 2.82 -0.37 9.43
C PRO A 165 2.10 -0.28 8.07
N LYS A 166 1.60 0.92 7.72
CA LYS A 166 0.80 1.15 6.50
C LYS A 166 1.45 0.61 5.23
N TRP A 167 2.77 0.72 5.09
CA TRP A 167 3.47 0.21 3.92
C TRP A 167 3.37 -1.32 3.78
N ILE A 168 3.34 -2.05 4.90
CA ILE A 168 3.14 -3.51 4.92
C ILE A 168 1.69 -3.83 4.59
N GLU A 169 0.76 -3.21 5.31
CA GLU A 169 -0.69 -3.38 5.13
C GLU A 169 -1.07 -3.17 3.65
N GLU A 170 -0.75 -2.00 3.10
CA GLU A 170 -1.11 -1.62 1.73
C GLU A 170 -0.33 -2.39 0.67
N GLY A 171 0.96 -2.64 0.91
CA GLY A 171 1.80 -3.40 -0.01
C GLY A 171 1.34 -4.84 -0.16
N LEU A 172 1.00 -5.51 0.96
CA LEU A 172 0.45 -6.85 0.96
C LEU A 172 -0.97 -6.87 0.38
N ALA A 173 -1.84 -5.91 0.72
CA ALA A 173 -3.19 -5.85 0.16
C ALA A 173 -3.18 -5.79 -1.38
N HIS A 174 -2.31 -4.96 -1.96
CA HIS A 174 -2.11 -4.93 -3.41
C HIS A 174 -1.50 -6.24 -3.95
N LEU A 175 -0.54 -6.85 -3.24
CA LEU A 175 0.02 -8.14 -3.64
C LEU A 175 -1.05 -9.23 -3.68
N PHE A 176 -1.92 -9.33 -2.67
CA PHE A 176 -2.99 -10.33 -2.64
C PHE A 176 -4.05 -10.08 -3.72
N GLY A 177 -4.39 -8.81 -3.98
CA GLY A 177 -5.21 -8.44 -5.14
C GLY A 177 -4.60 -8.94 -6.46
N TYR A 178 -3.29 -8.74 -6.63
CA TYR A 178 -2.57 -9.26 -7.80
C TYR A 178 -2.52 -10.79 -7.84
N LEU A 179 -2.21 -11.47 -6.74
CA LEU A 179 -2.16 -12.94 -6.69
C LEU A 179 -3.52 -13.59 -6.95
N PHE A 180 -4.61 -12.88 -6.71
CA PHE A 180 -5.96 -13.34 -7.01
C PHE A 180 -6.35 -13.14 -8.48
N THR A 181 -5.98 -12.00 -9.07
CA THR A 181 -6.53 -11.56 -10.37
C THR A 181 -5.52 -11.49 -11.51
N GLY A 182 -4.23 -11.40 -11.20
CA GLY A 182 -3.17 -11.02 -12.14
C GLY A 182 -3.15 -9.53 -12.51
N PHE A 183 -4.07 -8.72 -11.97
CA PHE A 183 -4.16 -7.30 -12.27
C PHE A 183 -3.08 -6.50 -11.54
N PHE A 184 -2.38 -5.63 -12.26
CA PHE A 184 -1.37 -4.73 -11.70
C PHE A 184 -1.97 -3.35 -11.38
N PRO A 185 -1.72 -2.77 -10.19
CA PRO A 185 -2.21 -1.45 -9.81
C PRO A 185 -1.44 -0.33 -10.54
N GLN A 186 -1.74 -0.16 -11.83
CA GLN A 186 -0.94 0.65 -12.74
C GLN A 186 -0.84 2.11 -12.31
N TYR A 187 -1.94 2.68 -11.86
CA TYR A 187 -1.98 4.07 -11.42
C TYR A 187 -0.99 4.32 -10.29
N GLN A 188 -1.01 3.51 -9.23
CA GLN A 188 -0.15 3.61 -8.06
C GLN A 188 1.33 3.44 -8.45
N ILE A 189 1.64 2.46 -9.31
CA ILE A 189 3.00 2.22 -9.83
C ILE A 189 3.49 3.43 -10.63
N THR A 190 2.65 3.99 -11.50
CA THR A 190 3.00 5.18 -12.30
C THR A 190 3.27 6.37 -11.38
N LYS A 191 2.42 6.60 -10.37
CA LYS A 191 2.63 7.66 -9.37
C LYS A 191 3.91 7.48 -8.56
N TYR A 192 4.33 6.26 -8.27
CA TYR A 192 5.64 6.00 -7.67
C TYR A 192 6.79 6.48 -8.56
N PHE A 193 6.77 6.11 -9.84
CA PHE A 193 7.85 6.49 -10.76
C PHE A 193 7.86 7.99 -11.10
N GLU A 194 6.77 8.73 -10.89
CA GLU A 194 6.77 10.21 -10.92
C GLU A 194 7.54 10.82 -9.72
N SER A 195 7.79 10.07 -8.64
CA SER A 195 8.46 10.55 -7.42
C SER A 195 9.20 9.42 -6.68
N PRO A 196 10.29 8.88 -7.26
CA PRO A 196 11.00 7.69 -6.77
C PRO A 196 11.79 7.89 -5.48
N GLN A 197 12.12 9.14 -5.09
CA GLN A 197 12.92 9.48 -3.89
C GLN A 197 12.24 9.15 -2.56
N ILE A 198 11.03 8.61 -2.60
CA ILE A 198 10.31 8.28 -1.38
C ILE A 198 10.93 7.04 -0.70
N SER A 199 10.88 7.04 0.63
CA SER A 199 11.21 5.85 1.42
C SER A 199 10.18 4.75 1.21
N LEU A 200 10.60 3.50 1.39
CA LEU A 200 9.71 2.36 1.47
C LEU A 200 8.88 2.37 2.76
N GLU A 201 9.49 2.73 3.89
CA GLU A 201 8.89 2.58 5.23
C GLU A 201 8.27 3.88 5.77
N ASP A 202 8.77 5.06 5.36
CA ASP A 202 8.17 6.35 5.72
C ASP A 202 6.94 6.62 4.83
N PHE A 203 5.81 6.04 5.20
CA PHE A 203 4.56 6.05 4.43
C PHE A 203 3.58 7.10 5.02
N PRO A 204 3.59 8.35 4.52
CA PRO A 204 2.64 9.35 4.96
C PRO A 204 1.22 8.96 4.52
N VAL A 205 0.24 9.48 5.24
CA VAL A 205 -1.16 9.31 4.88
C VAL A 205 -1.44 9.99 3.53
N ASP A 206 -2.33 9.41 2.72
CA ASP A 206 -2.93 10.02 1.52
C ASP A 206 -2.01 10.28 0.33
N SER A 207 -1.10 9.35 -0.01
CA SER A 207 -0.22 9.55 -1.15
C SER A 207 -0.04 8.32 -2.05
N PRO A 208 -0.71 8.27 -3.23
CA PRO A 208 -0.72 7.12 -4.15
C PRO A 208 0.65 6.56 -4.53
N LYS A 209 1.69 7.39 -4.55
CA LYS A 209 3.07 7.00 -4.88
C LYS A 209 3.67 5.99 -3.89
N TYR A 210 3.29 6.02 -2.61
CA TYR A 210 3.83 5.11 -1.61
C TYR A 210 3.22 3.71 -1.74
N TYR A 211 1.94 3.62 -2.10
CA TYR A 211 1.25 2.35 -2.41
C TYR A 211 1.95 1.62 -3.55
N GLY A 212 2.34 2.34 -4.61
CA GLY A 212 3.09 1.77 -5.73
C GLY A 212 4.46 1.22 -5.32
N HIS A 213 5.20 1.95 -4.48
CA HIS A 213 6.51 1.51 -3.98
C HIS A 213 6.39 0.24 -3.13
N ALA A 214 5.44 0.23 -2.19
CA ALA A 214 5.18 -0.89 -1.30
C ALA A 214 4.75 -2.14 -2.09
N PHE A 215 3.78 -2.02 -3.01
CA PHE A 215 3.37 -3.11 -3.88
C PHE A 215 4.55 -3.70 -4.65
N LEU A 216 5.35 -2.87 -5.33
CA LEU A 216 6.50 -3.34 -6.11
C LEU A 216 7.51 -4.08 -5.24
N PHE A 217 7.73 -3.64 -4.01
CA PHE A 217 8.64 -4.31 -3.09
C PHE A 217 8.13 -5.72 -2.72
N PHE A 218 6.87 -5.85 -2.28
CA PHE A 218 6.30 -7.15 -1.93
C PHE A 218 6.16 -8.08 -3.15
N TYR A 219 5.81 -7.52 -4.31
CA TYR A 219 5.85 -8.25 -5.57
C TYR A 219 7.25 -8.77 -5.88
N TYR A 220 8.29 -7.95 -5.72
CA TYR A 220 9.68 -8.36 -5.91
C TYR A 220 10.08 -9.49 -4.94
N LEU A 221 9.72 -9.38 -3.66
CA LEU A 221 9.95 -10.44 -2.68
C LEU A 221 9.28 -11.75 -3.13
N TYR A 222 8.01 -11.69 -3.54
CA TYR A 222 7.27 -12.85 -4.02
C TYR A 222 7.86 -13.49 -5.27
N MET A 223 8.33 -12.69 -6.23
CA MET A 223 8.84 -13.22 -7.50
C MET A 223 10.24 -13.83 -7.40
N HIS A 224 11.05 -13.39 -6.43
CA HIS A 224 12.48 -13.73 -6.40
C HIS A 224 12.96 -14.44 -5.13
N HIS A 225 12.27 -14.27 -4.00
CA HIS A 225 12.78 -14.69 -2.69
C HIS A 225 11.78 -15.51 -1.88
N LEU A 226 10.49 -15.35 -2.15
CA LEU A 226 9.40 -16.00 -1.45
C LEU A 226 8.61 -16.89 -2.40
N THR A 227 7.86 -17.79 -1.81
CA THR A 227 6.92 -18.68 -2.50
C THR A 227 5.55 -18.53 -1.87
N TYR A 228 4.55 -19.22 -2.41
CA TYR A 228 3.22 -19.26 -1.81
C TYR A 228 3.24 -19.67 -0.32
N LYS A 229 4.10 -20.61 0.05
CA LYS A 229 4.23 -21.12 1.43
C LYS A 229 4.76 -20.05 2.41
N ASP A 230 5.48 -19.06 1.90
CA ASP A 230 6.05 -17.99 2.70
C ASP A 230 5.03 -16.85 2.96
N LEU A 231 3.88 -16.84 2.28
CA LEU A 231 2.86 -15.79 2.46
C LEU A 231 2.26 -15.80 3.87
N LYS A 232 2.00 -16.98 4.45
CA LYS A 232 1.51 -17.07 5.83
C LYS A 232 2.54 -16.47 6.80
N PRO A 233 3.79 -16.95 6.89
CA PRO A 233 4.82 -16.32 7.73
C PRO A 233 5.00 -14.80 7.48
N LEU A 234 4.90 -14.37 6.23
CA LEU A 234 5.01 -12.95 5.85
C LEU A 234 3.91 -12.10 6.45
N VAL A 235 2.65 -12.50 6.27
CA VAL A 235 1.49 -11.84 6.87
C VAL A 235 1.53 -11.96 8.40
N GLN A 236 2.19 -12.99 8.91
CA GLN A 236 2.30 -13.21 10.34
C GLN A 236 3.37 -12.38 11.05
N SER A 237 4.33 -11.86 10.29
CA SER A 237 5.49 -11.16 10.81
C SER A 237 5.25 -9.66 10.97
N GLU A 238 5.90 -9.06 11.96
CA GLU A 238 5.93 -7.61 12.12
C GLU A 238 6.70 -6.90 10.99
N HIS A 239 7.62 -7.62 10.35
CA HIS A 239 8.46 -7.06 9.30
C HIS A 239 8.98 -8.14 8.35
N PRO A 240 8.98 -7.94 7.02
CA PRO A 240 9.48 -8.94 6.06
C PRO A 240 10.93 -9.38 6.31
N LYS A 241 11.74 -8.54 6.96
CA LYS A 241 13.10 -8.86 7.44
C LYS A 241 13.12 -10.18 8.21
N THR A 242 12.22 -10.41 9.16
CA THR A 242 12.21 -11.63 9.98
C THR A 242 12.04 -12.88 9.12
N VAL A 243 11.17 -12.82 8.11
CA VAL A 243 10.91 -13.95 7.20
C VAL A 243 12.12 -14.19 6.29
N LEU A 244 12.73 -13.12 5.77
CA LEU A 244 13.92 -13.21 4.93
C LEU A 244 15.14 -13.73 5.70
N GLU A 245 15.36 -13.26 6.92
CA GLU A 245 16.47 -13.69 7.77
C GLU A 245 16.33 -15.15 8.19
N SER A 246 15.10 -15.64 8.42
CA SER A 246 14.84 -17.07 8.66
C SER A 246 15.28 -17.96 7.48
N LYS A 247 15.42 -17.38 6.29
CA LYS A 247 15.90 -18.02 5.06
C LYS A 247 17.37 -17.71 4.77
N GLY A 248 18.08 -17.06 5.69
CA GLY A 248 19.47 -16.64 5.54
C GLY A 248 19.68 -15.48 4.56
N LEU A 249 18.64 -14.68 4.28
CA LEU A 249 18.70 -13.55 3.35
C LEU A 249 18.81 -12.22 4.12
N SER A 250 19.72 -11.34 3.70
CA SER A 250 19.85 -9.99 4.27
C SER A 250 18.82 -9.03 3.67
N PHE A 251 17.98 -8.42 4.52
CA PHE A 251 17.02 -7.41 4.07
C PHE A 251 17.69 -6.25 3.31
N GLN A 252 18.89 -5.84 3.74
CA GLN A 252 19.67 -4.77 3.10
C GLN A 252 20.12 -5.15 1.68
N GLU A 253 20.56 -6.40 1.49
CA GLU A 253 20.94 -6.91 0.17
C GLU A 253 19.72 -7.04 -0.74
N ILE A 254 18.60 -7.54 -0.21
CA ILE A 254 17.33 -7.63 -0.94
C ILE A 254 16.84 -6.24 -1.36
N PHE A 255 16.85 -5.26 -0.46
CA PHE A 255 16.46 -3.89 -0.77
C PHE A 255 17.39 -3.26 -1.82
N THR A 256 18.69 -3.57 -1.76
CA THR A 256 19.65 -3.16 -2.77
C THR A 256 19.31 -3.76 -4.14
N HIS A 257 19.06 -5.06 -4.22
CA HIS A 257 18.70 -5.74 -5.46
C HIS A 257 17.35 -5.26 -6.01
N PHE A 258 16.35 -5.06 -5.17
CA PHE A 258 15.09 -4.43 -5.53
C PHE A 258 15.30 -3.04 -6.12
N SER A 259 16.13 -2.22 -5.47
CA SER A 259 16.42 -0.85 -5.91
C SER A 259 17.14 -0.81 -7.25
N ILE A 260 18.05 -1.75 -7.47
CA ILE A 260 18.69 -1.98 -8.76
C ILE A 260 17.63 -2.42 -9.77
N ALA A 261 16.81 -3.42 -9.46
CA ALA A 261 15.79 -3.99 -10.35
C ALA A 261 14.82 -2.91 -10.85
N LYS A 262 14.44 -1.93 -10.03
CA LYS A 262 13.63 -0.77 -10.46
C LYS A 262 14.24 0.02 -11.62
N LEU A 263 15.57 0.01 -11.77
CA LEU A 263 16.26 0.65 -12.90
C LEU A 263 16.13 -0.16 -14.20
N PHE A 264 16.10 -1.49 -14.08
CA PHE A 264 15.93 -2.42 -15.19
C PHE A 264 14.47 -2.50 -15.65
N ASN A 265 13.58 -2.38 -14.68
CA ASN A 265 12.15 -2.47 -14.82
C ASN A 265 11.59 -1.14 -15.33
N THR A 266 11.76 -0.92 -16.63
CA THR A 266 10.78 -0.18 -17.45
C THR A 266 9.55 -1.07 -17.61
N ILE A 267 8.82 -1.33 -16.51
CA ILE A 267 7.63 -2.18 -16.61
C ILE A 267 6.57 -1.40 -17.37
N TYR A 268 6.18 -1.88 -18.56
CA TYR A 268 4.80 -2.20 -18.91
C TYR A 268 4.75 -3.21 -20.06
N VAL A 269 4.10 -4.36 -19.82
CA VAL A 269 3.62 -5.25 -20.89
C VAL A 269 2.10 -5.32 -20.74
N HIS A 270 1.40 -4.61 -21.62
CA HIS A 270 -0.02 -4.85 -21.88
C HIS A 270 -0.11 -5.59 -23.23
N PRO A 271 -0.96 -6.62 -23.40
CA PRO A 271 -1.01 -7.41 -24.64
C PRO A 271 -1.28 -6.60 -25.93
N ASN A 272 -1.81 -5.38 -25.82
CA ASN A 272 -2.34 -4.61 -26.95
C ASN A 272 -1.95 -3.11 -26.99
N GLN A 273 -1.10 -2.61 -26.09
CA GLN A 273 -0.65 -1.21 -26.12
C GLN A 273 0.82 -1.12 -25.68
N ALA A 274 1.69 -0.66 -26.59
CA ALA A 274 3.10 -0.43 -26.31
C ALA A 274 3.28 1.01 -25.83
N TYR A 275 3.38 1.20 -24.52
CA TYR A 275 3.94 2.43 -23.96
C TYR A 275 5.36 2.13 -23.51
N SER A 276 6.33 2.74 -24.20
CA SER A 276 7.69 2.80 -23.69
C SER A 276 7.74 3.92 -22.67
N LEU A 277 7.65 3.57 -21.39
CA LEU A 277 8.31 4.39 -20.37
C LEU A 277 9.80 4.13 -20.53
N LYS A 278 10.43 4.76 -21.54
CA LYS A 278 11.90 4.99 -21.53
C LYS A 278 12.27 5.58 -20.16
N PRO A 279 13.55 5.59 -19.72
CA PRO A 279 13.94 6.12 -18.41
C PRO A 279 13.81 7.66 -18.35
N THR A 280 12.62 8.19 -18.58
CA THR A 280 12.16 9.54 -18.28
C THR A 280 11.50 9.60 -16.91
N TYR A 281 10.97 8.48 -16.39
CA TYR A 281 10.35 8.40 -15.07
C TYR A 281 11.25 7.65 -14.09
N GLY A 282 11.29 8.12 -12.84
CA GLY A 282 12.27 7.71 -11.83
C GLY A 282 13.53 8.59 -11.78
N ARG A 283 13.68 9.56 -12.70
CA ARG A 283 14.85 10.43 -12.76
C ARG A 283 14.65 11.62 -11.86
N ILE A 284 15.59 11.85 -10.96
CA ILE A 284 15.66 13.12 -10.24
C ILE A 284 16.66 13.99 -10.96
N GLU A 285 16.14 15.05 -11.58
CA GLU A 285 16.97 16.13 -12.08
C GLU A 285 17.13 17.17 -10.97
N PHE A 286 18.28 17.15 -10.30
CA PHE A 286 18.67 18.30 -9.49
C PHE A 286 19.07 19.41 -10.45
N LYS A 287 18.41 20.57 -10.36
CA LYS A 287 18.72 21.70 -11.26
C LYS A 287 20.00 22.40 -10.84
N ASN A 288 20.35 22.30 -9.57
CA ASN A 288 21.58 22.84 -8.99
C ASN A 288 22.03 22.02 -7.76
N LEU A 289 23.25 22.31 -7.29
CA LEU A 289 23.85 21.75 -6.08
C LEU A 289 23.05 22.05 -4.79
N GLN A 290 22.30 23.15 -4.76
CA GLN A 290 21.54 23.56 -3.57
C GLN A 290 20.33 22.63 -3.36
N ASP A 291 19.68 22.18 -4.43
CA ASP A 291 18.60 21.19 -4.39
C ASP A 291 19.06 19.86 -3.77
N LEU A 292 20.32 19.47 -4.04
CA LEU A 292 20.99 18.30 -3.44
C LEU A 292 21.28 18.53 -1.95
N SER A 293 21.82 19.69 -1.58
CA SER A 293 22.17 19.99 -0.19
C SER A 293 20.97 20.11 0.76
N ALA A 294 19.80 20.48 0.23
CA ALA A 294 18.55 20.56 0.98
C ALA A 294 17.85 19.19 1.13
N TRP A 295 18.36 18.17 0.46
CA TRP A 295 17.75 16.85 0.44
C TRP A 295 18.08 16.07 1.72
N ASN A 296 17.03 15.57 2.37
CA ASN A 296 17.11 14.82 3.62
C ASN A 296 16.49 13.42 3.43
N PRO A 297 17.20 12.45 2.81
CA PRO A 297 16.72 11.10 2.64
C PRO A 297 16.34 10.49 3.97
N LYS A 298 15.22 9.80 3.91
CA LYS A 298 14.79 8.87 4.93
C LYS A 298 15.45 7.51 4.69
N PRO A 299 15.59 6.65 5.71
CA PRO A 299 15.98 5.26 5.53
C PRO A 299 15.15 4.56 4.43
N TRP A 300 15.75 3.57 3.77
CA TRP A 300 15.09 2.77 2.73
C TRP A 300 14.55 3.60 1.56
N SER A 301 15.28 4.66 1.20
CA SER A 301 15.02 5.45 -0.01
C SER A 301 16.00 5.04 -1.10
N SER A 302 15.56 5.13 -2.36
CA SER A 302 16.42 4.83 -3.51
C SER A 302 16.00 5.60 -4.76
N PHE A 303 16.95 6.26 -5.40
CA PHE A 303 16.72 7.05 -6.62
C PHE A 303 18.03 7.19 -7.37
N TYR A 304 17.93 7.55 -8.65
CA TYR A 304 19.10 7.68 -9.52
C TYR A 304 19.30 9.11 -10.00
N VAL A 305 20.57 9.42 -10.21
CA VAL A 305 21.07 10.73 -10.62
C VAL A 305 22.04 10.55 -11.78
N LYS A 306 22.19 11.55 -12.64
CA LYS A 306 23.13 11.49 -13.77
C LYS A 306 24.59 11.57 -13.30
N ILE A 307 25.48 10.93 -14.05
CA ILE A 307 26.93 10.91 -13.75
C ILE A 307 27.60 12.28 -13.86
N ASP A 308 27.04 13.21 -14.63
CA ASP A 308 27.56 14.59 -14.72
C ASP A 308 27.42 15.36 -13.39
N GLN A 309 26.63 14.84 -12.44
CA GLN A 309 26.52 15.33 -11.07
C GLN A 309 27.40 14.55 -10.08
N ARG A 310 28.38 13.76 -10.55
CA ARG A 310 29.21 12.88 -9.70
C ARG A 310 29.93 13.61 -8.59
N GLU A 311 30.63 14.70 -8.90
CA GLU A 311 31.44 15.43 -7.90
C GLU A 311 30.56 16.01 -6.80
N ALA A 312 29.47 16.67 -7.21
CA ALA A 312 28.40 17.16 -6.33
C ALA A 312 27.85 16.07 -5.40
N LEU A 313 27.56 14.89 -5.95
CA LEU A 313 27.06 13.76 -5.21
C LEU A 313 28.11 13.20 -4.25
N GLN A 314 29.36 13.09 -4.66
CA GLN A 314 30.45 12.59 -3.81
C GLN A 314 30.72 13.53 -2.64
N GLU A 315 30.71 14.85 -2.87
CA GLU A 315 30.86 15.86 -1.82
C GLU A 315 29.70 15.80 -0.83
N MET A 316 28.45 15.82 -1.33
CA MET A 316 27.25 15.68 -0.49
C MET A 316 27.26 14.38 0.29
N TRP A 317 27.66 13.27 -0.34
CA TRP A 317 27.74 11.96 0.29
C TRP A 317 28.82 11.89 1.37
N GLY A 318 29.96 12.50 1.12
CA GLY A 318 31.02 12.69 2.12
C GLY A 318 30.51 13.50 3.30
N ALA A 319 29.86 14.63 3.03
CA ALA A 319 29.25 15.49 4.04
C ALA A 319 28.19 14.74 4.87
N TRP A 320 27.28 14.01 4.22
CA TRP A 320 26.26 13.18 4.86
C TRP A 320 26.86 12.19 5.84
N ASN A 321 27.82 11.38 5.38
CA ASN A 321 28.44 10.33 6.19
C ASN A 321 29.34 10.90 7.29
N SER A 322 29.85 12.13 7.12
CA SER A 322 30.65 12.81 8.14
C SER A 322 29.81 13.54 9.20
N GLY A 323 28.62 14.02 8.84
CA GLY A 323 27.76 14.86 9.68
C GLY A 323 26.72 14.09 10.49
N GLN A 324 26.29 12.92 10.03
CA GLN A 324 25.40 12.06 10.81
C GLN A 324 26.21 11.04 11.62
N LYS A 325 25.99 10.97 12.94
CA LYS A 325 26.37 9.81 13.78
C LYS A 325 25.53 8.57 13.41
N ASN A 326 25.37 8.29 12.12
CA ASN A 326 24.60 7.15 11.65
C ASN A 326 25.51 5.94 11.60
N GLU A 327 25.09 4.89 12.30
CA GLU A 327 25.84 3.64 12.38
C GLU A 327 25.85 2.86 11.07
N GLN A 328 25.06 3.26 10.05
CA GLN A 328 25.14 2.71 8.71
C GLN A 328 25.15 3.79 7.61
N PRO A 329 26.24 3.93 6.84
CA PRO A 329 26.25 4.79 5.66
C PRO A 329 25.33 4.18 4.59
N GLY A 330 24.73 5.04 3.76
CA GLY A 330 24.04 4.55 2.57
C GLY A 330 25.01 3.86 1.59
N LYS A 331 24.52 3.50 0.39
CA LYS A 331 25.37 2.95 -0.67
C LYS A 331 25.23 3.73 -1.99
N LEU A 332 26.36 4.00 -2.63
CA LEU A 332 26.42 4.48 -4.01
C LEU A 332 26.62 3.29 -4.94
N ILE A 333 25.79 3.18 -5.98
CA ILE A 333 25.89 2.14 -7.00
C ILE A 333 26.01 2.80 -8.36
N PHE A 334 27.08 2.51 -9.08
CA PHE A 334 27.33 3.06 -10.40
C PHE A 334 26.69 2.19 -11.46
N VAL A 335 25.92 2.80 -12.35
CA VAL A 335 25.13 2.09 -13.35
C VAL A 335 25.39 2.67 -14.74
N GLN A 336 25.61 1.80 -15.71
CA GLN A 336 25.57 2.14 -17.12
C GLN A 336 24.18 1.82 -17.66
N ILE A 337 23.39 2.86 -17.90
CA ILE A 337 22.13 2.76 -18.65
C ILE A 337 22.45 3.12 -20.11
N PRO A 338 22.47 2.13 -21.03
CA PRO A 338 22.73 2.39 -22.44
C PRO A 338 21.51 3.03 -23.12
N GLN A 339 21.71 3.65 -24.29
CA GLN A 339 20.60 4.12 -25.12
C GLN A 339 19.67 2.98 -25.56
N TYR A 340 20.23 1.78 -25.73
CA TYR A 340 19.52 0.55 -26.08
C TYR A 340 20.05 -0.61 -25.22
N GLY A 341 19.15 -1.46 -24.72
CA GLY A 341 19.48 -2.62 -23.90
C GLY A 341 19.26 -2.40 -22.40
N PHE A 342 19.73 -3.35 -21.60
CA PHE A 342 19.52 -3.35 -20.15
C PHE A 342 20.58 -2.50 -19.43
N PRO A 343 20.21 -1.85 -18.31
CA PRO A 343 21.19 -1.27 -17.39
C PRO A 343 22.27 -2.28 -16.99
N LYS A 344 23.43 -1.80 -16.57
CA LYS A 344 24.51 -2.64 -16.03
C LYS A 344 25.05 -2.01 -14.78
N VAL A 345 25.05 -2.76 -13.68
CA VAL A 345 25.78 -2.36 -12.47
C VAL A 345 27.27 -2.50 -12.74
N LEU A 346 28.02 -1.43 -12.48
CA LEU A 346 29.45 -1.38 -12.73
C LEU A 346 30.23 -1.68 -11.44
N PRO A 347 31.36 -2.40 -11.53
CA PRO A 347 32.32 -2.49 -10.42
C PRO A 347 32.85 -1.11 -10.03
N GLU A 348 33.21 -0.91 -8.77
CA GLU A 348 33.78 0.35 -8.26
C GLU A 348 35.04 0.81 -9.01
N GLN A 349 35.81 -0.12 -9.56
CA GLN A 349 37.01 0.21 -10.35
C GLN A 349 36.67 0.72 -11.77
N ASN A 350 35.43 0.60 -12.23
CA ASN A 350 35.02 0.91 -13.60
C ASN A 350 33.97 2.03 -13.67
N THR A 351 33.97 2.93 -12.69
CA THR A 351 32.98 4.01 -12.55
C THR A 351 33.07 5.06 -13.65
N GLN A 352 34.18 5.14 -14.39
CA GLN A 352 34.33 6.02 -15.55
C GLN A 352 33.34 5.73 -16.69
N ASN A 353 32.80 4.51 -16.77
CA ASN A 353 31.82 4.11 -17.78
C ASN A 353 30.37 4.25 -17.30
N ALA A 354 30.16 4.74 -16.07
CA ALA A 354 28.82 4.94 -15.52
C ALA A 354 28.12 6.07 -16.27
N THR A 355 26.82 5.90 -16.53
CA THR A 355 25.98 7.01 -17.01
C THR A 355 25.09 7.55 -15.89
N HIS A 356 24.89 6.77 -14.83
CA HIS A 356 24.05 7.10 -13.69
C HIS A 356 24.67 6.60 -12.37
N ILE A 357 24.24 7.20 -11.27
CA ILE A 357 24.54 6.78 -9.90
C ILE A 357 23.20 6.54 -9.21
N LEU A 358 23.01 5.33 -8.67
CA LEU A 358 21.92 4.96 -7.78
C LEU A 358 22.37 5.22 -6.34
N LEU A 359 21.62 6.05 -5.62
CA LEU A 359 21.83 6.31 -4.20
C LEU A 359 20.84 5.48 -3.40
N LEU A 360 21.34 4.82 -2.36
CA LEU A 360 20.56 3.98 -1.45
C LEU A 360 20.77 4.45 -0.02
N THR A 361 19.70 4.56 0.76
CA THR A 361 19.79 4.80 2.20
C THR A 361 19.23 3.60 2.97
N PHE A 362 19.79 3.35 4.15
CA PHE A 362 19.42 2.24 5.02
C PHE A 362 19.05 2.78 6.41
N ALA A 363 18.27 2.02 7.17
CA ALA A 363 18.07 2.32 8.59
C ALA A 363 19.32 1.90 9.38
N SER A 364 19.58 2.59 10.50
CA SER A 364 20.57 2.13 11.47
C SER A 364 20.15 0.77 12.02
N SER A 365 21.10 -0.15 12.21
CA SER A 365 20.88 -1.40 12.92
C SER A 365 20.67 -1.13 14.41
N GLN A 366 19.43 -0.82 14.81
CA GLN A 366 19.02 -0.88 16.21
C GLN A 366 18.64 -2.32 16.59
#